data_AF-A0A392NJA0-F1
#
_entry.id   AF-A0A392NJA0-F1
#
_cell.length_a   1.000
_cell.length_b   1.000
_cell.length_c   1.000
_cell.angle_alpha   90.00
_cell.angle_beta   90.00
_cell.angle_gamma   90.00
#
_symmetry.space_group_name_H-M   'P 1'
#
loop_
_entity.id
_entity.type
_entity.pdbx_description
1 polymer ?
#
loop_
_entity_poly.entity_id
_entity_poly.type
_entity_poly.pdbx_seq_one_letter_code
_entity_poly.pdbx_strand_id
1 'polypeptide(L)' 'IRNVTAEVGAAVLRAAVAEGLAEGHGVVGSKELEHMSKEDTVEYVRGNMWYPEYSPLVHEK' A
#
# COMPACT_ATOMS: atom_id res chain seq x y z
N ILE A 1 15.14 5.04 4.88
CA ILE A 1 13.89 5.83 5.10
C ILE A 1 12.67 5.08 4.55
N ARG A 2 12.64 4.65 3.28
CA ARG A 2 11.48 3.97 2.65
C ARG A 2 10.85 2.83 3.48
N ASN A 3 11.66 1.91 4.01
CA ASN A 3 11.14 0.81 4.84
C ASN A 3 10.43 1.31 6.10
N VAL A 4 11.02 2.30 6.77
CA VAL A 4 10.42 2.94 7.95
C VAL A 4 9.14 3.69 7.55
N THR A 5 9.12 4.37 6.41
CA THR A 5 7.91 5.02 5.88
C THR A 5 6.79 4.02 5.59
N ALA A 6 7.11 2.82 5.09
CA ALA A 6 6.12 1.77 4.87
C ALA A 6 5.53 1.27 6.21
N GLU A 7 6.36 1.07 7.23
CA GLU A 7 5.89 0.69 8.58
C GLU A 7 4.99 1.77 9.21
N VAL A 8 5.38 3.05 9.10
CA VAL A 8 4.56 4.17 9.59
C VAL A 8 3.25 4.27 8.80
N GLY A 9 3.31 4.19 7.47
CA GLY A 9 2.12 4.22 6.61
C GLY A 9 1.16 3.07 6.92
N ALA A 10 1.68 1.86 7.18
CA ALA A 10 0.87 0.72 7.57
C ALA A 10 0.22 0.91 8.95
N ALA A 11 0.93 1.52 9.90
CA ALA A 11 0.35 1.84 11.21
C ALA A 11 -0.79 2.87 11.08
N VAL A 12 -0.62 3.91 10.27
CA VAL A 12 -1.67 4.91 9.99
C VAL A 12 -2.86 4.26 9.27
N LEU A 13 -2.61 3.41 8.27
CA LEU A 13 -3.66 2.70 7.53
C LEU A 13 -4.49 1.82 8.47
N ARG A 14 -3.86 1.01 9.33
CA ARG A 14 -4.59 0.18 10.30
C ARG A 14 -5.44 1.02 11.27
N ALA A 15 -4.94 2.18 11.70
CA ALA A 15 -5.71 3.09 12.54
C ALA A 15 -6.96 3.62 11.78
N ALA A 16 -6.79 4.05 10.53
CA ALA A 16 -7.89 4.50 9.69
C ALA A 16 -8.92 3.39 9.43
N VAL A 17 -8.49 2.14 9.25
CA VAL A 17 -9.39 0.98 9.13
C VAL A 17 -10.17 0.75 10.43
N ALA A 18 -9.51 0.78 11.59
CA ALA A 18 -10.15 0.61 12.89
C ALA A 18 -11.19 1.71 13.20
N GLU A 19 -10.98 2.92 12.67
CA GLU A 19 -11.91 4.05 12.79
C GLU A 19 -12.97 4.10 11.66
N GLY A 20 -12.94 3.16 10.70
CA GLY A 20 -13.87 3.13 9.57
C GLY A 20 -13.67 4.29 8.57
N LEU A 21 -12.48 4.88 8.54
CA LEU A 21 -12.11 6.00 7.66
C LEU A 21 -11.45 5.55 6.35
N ALA A 22 -11.01 4.29 6.26
CA ALA A 22 -10.32 3.76 5.08
C ALA A 22 -11.27 3.06 4.11
N GLU A 23 -11.36 3.58 2.87
CA GLU A 23 -12.23 3.03 1.82
C GLU A 23 -11.54 1.99 0.93
N GLY A 24 -10.20 2.00 0.86
CA GLY A 24 -9.42 1.20 -0.09
C GLY A 24 -9.08 1.95 -1.38
N HIS A 25 -8.45 1.24 -2.32
CA HIS A 25 -8.10 1.76 -3.65
C HIS A 25 -8.00 0.63 -4.69
N GLY A 26 -8.56 0.89 -5.89
CA GLY A 26 -8.55 -0.05 -7.01
C GLY A 26 -9.35 -1.32 -6.71
N VAL A 27 -8.66 -2.46 -6.67
CA VAL A 27 -9.25 -3.77 -6.40
C VAL A 27 -9.37 -4.11 -4.90
N VAL A 28 -8.74 -3.31 -4.03
CA VAL A 28 -8.77 -3.51 -2.58
C VAL A 28 -9.77 -2.52 -1.99
N GLY A 29 -10.88 -3.00 -1.42
CA GLY A 29 -11.86 -2.20 -0.73
C GLY A 29 -11.68 -2.22 0.79
N SER A 30 -12.58 -1.55 1.51
CA SER A 30 -12.56 -1.46 2.98
C SER A 30 -12.63 -2.83 3.65
N LYS A 31 -13.44 -3.76 3.12
CA LYS A 31 -13.52 -5.13 3.64
C LYS A 31 -12.21 -5.88 3.51
N GLU A 32 -11.53 -5.78 2.38
CA GLU A 32 -10.23 -6.43 2.20
C GLU A 32 -9.20 -5.85 3.16
N LEU A 33 -9.21 -4.53 3.38
CA LEU A 33 -8.35 -3.87 4.35
C LEU A 33 -8.59 -4.34 5.80
N GLU A 34 -9.84 -4.57 6.20
CA GLU A 34 -10.20 -5.10 7.53
C GLU A 34 -9.61 -6.49 7.79
N HIS A 35 -9.38 -7.29 6.75
CA HIS A 35 -8.86 -8.66 6.87
C HIS A 35 -7.33 -8.74 6.74
N MET A 36 -6.63 -7.63 6.49
CA MET A 36 -5.18 -7.63 6.36
C MET A 36 -4.48 -7.85 7.70
N SER A 37 -3.50 -8.76 7.72
CA SER A 37 -2.56 -8.85 8.84
C SER A 37 -1.65 -7.61 8.88
N LYS A 38 -0.87 -7.49 9.97
CA LYS A 38 0.11 -6.41 10.09
C LYS A 38 1.11 -6.43 8.93
N GLU A 39 1.61 -7.61 8.61
CA GLU A 39 2.59 -7.86 7.57
C GLU A 39 1.99 -7.58 6.18
N ASP A 40 0.76 -8.02 5.93
CA ASP A 40 0.04 -7.72 4.69
C ASP A 40 -0.14 -6.22 4.50
N THR A 41 -0.42 -5.47 5.59
CA THR A 41 -0.58 -4.02 5.50
C THR A 41 0.73 -3.34 5.10
N VAL A 42 1.87 -3.82 5.61
CA VAL A 42 3.20 -3.26 5.28
C VAL A 42 3.53 -3.53 3.82
N GLU A 43 3.29 -4.74 3.33
CA GLU A 43 3.52 -5.08 1.93
C GLU A 43 2.54 -4.34 1.00
N TYR A 44 1.28 -4.19 1.40
CA TYR A 44 0.30 -3.40 0.67
C TYR A 44 0.74 -1.95 0.52
N VAL A 45 1.14 -1.30 1.61
CA VAL A 45 1.68 0.08 1.55
C VAL A 45 2.92 0.12 0.67
N ARG A 46 3.89 -0.78 0.89
CA ARG A 46 5.14 -0.82 0.13
C ARG A 46 4.91 -1.02 -1.38
N GLY A 47 3.95 -1.86 -1.76
CA GLY A 47 3.59 -2.13 -3.16
C GLY A 47 2.88 -0.97 -3.85
N ASN A 48 2.18 -0.13 -3.08
CA ASN A 48 1.51 1.08 -3.60
C ASN A 48 2.40 2.34 -3.56
N MET A 49 3.58 2.29 -2.95
CA MET A 49 4.53 3.41 -2.99
C MET A 49 5.15 3.54 -4.38
N TRP A 50 5.30 4.77 -4.88
CA TRP A 50 5.96 5.04 -6.16
C TRP A 50 7.42 4.58 -6.19
N TYR A 51 7.85 3.91 -7.28
CA TYR A 51 9.24 3.50 -7.53
C TYR A 51 9.78 4.21 -8.78
N PRO A 52 11.06 4.67 -8.76
CA PRO A 52 11.71 5.28 -9.91
C PRO A 52 12.20 4.24 -10.94
N GLU A 53 11.39 3.20 -11.19
CA GLU A 53 11.68 2.18 -12.20
C GLU A 53 11.00 2.59 -13.50
N TYR A 54 11.78 3.22 -14.38
CA TYR A 54 11.29 3.66 -15.67
C TYR A 54 11.41 2.54 -16.70
N SER A 55 10.32 2.27 -17.42
CA SER A 55 10.38 1.40 -18.58
C SER A 55 11.37 1.95 -19.61
N PRO A 56 12.17 1.09 -20.26
CA PRO A 56 13.03 1.53 -21.35
C PRO A 56 12.18 2.19 -22.42
N LEU A 57 12.61 3.36 -22.90
CA LEU A 57 11.94 4.10 -23.98
C LEU A 57 12.16 3.46 -25.37
N VAL A 58 12.69 2.24 -25.40
CA VAL A 58 13.04 1.54 -26.63
C VAL A 58 11.83 0.75 -27.09
N HIS A 59 11.32 1.08 -28.27
CA HIS A 59 10.33 0.25 -28.95
C HIS A 59 11.00 -1.07 -29.37
N GLU A 60 10.46 -2.21 -28.94
CA GLU A 60 10.80 -3.50 -29.54
C GLU A 60 10.41 -3.48 -31.03
N LYS A 61 11.30 -4.03 -31.86
CA LYS A 61 11.18 -4.07 -33.33
C LYS A 61 10.31 -5.24 -33.80
#